data_AF-A0A3D3EP16-F1
#
_entry.id   AF-A0A3D3EP16-F1
#
_cell.length_a   1.000
_cell.length_b   1.000
_cell.length_c   1.000
_cell.angle_alpha   90.00
_cell.angle_beta   90.00
_cell.angle_gamma   90.00
#
_symmetry.space_group_name_H-M   'P 1'
#
loop_
_entity.id
_entity.type
_entity.pdbx_description
1 polymer ?
#
loop_
_entity_poly.entity_id
_entity_poly.type
_entity_poly.pdbx_seq_one_letter_code
_entity_poly.pdbx_strand_id
1 'polypeptide(L)' 'TGSITETENAVIKRNMSANIAEVIGTTRQNADKLMKRGNSMFIRSMDYMALQYIKKMYRRE' A
#
# COMPACT_ATOMS: atom_id res chain seq x y z
N THR A 1 7.14 -8.18 20.43
CA THR A 1 6.73 -7.12 19.49
C THR A 1 7.79 -7.03 18.41
N GLY A 2 7.54 -7.58 17.22
CA GLY A 2 8.54 -7.57 16.14
C GLY A 2 8.64 -6.15 15.57
N SER A 3 9.73 -5.44 15.86
CA SER A 3 10.00 -4.17 15.20
C SER A 3 10.55 -4.46 13.81
N ILE A 4 9.87 -3.93 12.79
CA ILE A 4 10.37 -3.96 11.41
C ILE A 4 11.71 -3.22 11.38
N THR A 5 12.77 -3.93 10.99
CA THR A 5 14.11 -3.35 10.86
C THR A 5 14.14 -2.33 9.71
N GLU A 6 15.07 -1.36 9.75
CA GLU A 6 15.21 -0.38 8.65
C GLU A 6 15.42 -1.05 7.28
N THR A 7 16.13 -2.17 7.27
CA THR A 7 16.37 -2.97 6.07
C THR A 7 15.08 -3.57 5.51
N GLU A 8 14.24 -4.17 6.35
CA GLU A 8 12.92 -4.67 5.94
C GLU A 8 12.03 -3.53 5.43
N ASN A 9 12.06 -2.38 6.11
CA ASN A 9 11.33 -1.18 5.67
C ASN A 9 11.79 -0.69 4.29
N ALA A 10 13.09 -0.71 4.01
CA ALA A 10 13.63 -0.31 2.71
C ALA A 10 13.21 -1.28 1.59
N VAL A 11 13.21 -2.58 1.87
CA VAL A 11 12.76 -3.62 0.91
C VAL A 11 11.26 -3.47 0.62
N ILE A 12 10.44 -3.29 1.65
CA ILE A 12 8.99 -3.06 1.52
C ILE A 12 8.73 -1.82 0.65
N LYS A 13 9.42 -0.71 0.92
CA LYS A 13 9.26 0.54 0.16
C LYS A 13 9.76 0.42 -1.28
N ARG A 14 10.79 -0.37 -1.56
CA ARG A 14 11.39 -0.52 -2.90
C ARG A 14 10.42 -1.07 -3.94
N ASN A 15 9.51 -1.96 -3.52
CA ASN A 15 8.56 -2.64 -4.42
C ASN A 15 7.13 -2.10 -4.32
N MET A 16 6.85 -1.23 -3.35
CA MET A 16 5.51 -0.74 -3.06
C MET A 16 4.83 -0.10 -4.28
N SER A 17 5.50 0.79 -5.00
CA SER A 17 4.93 1.43 -6.19
C SER A 17 4.64 0.46 -7.33
N ALA A 18 5.38 -0.65 -7.43
CA ALA A 18 5.12 -1.69 -8.43
C ALA A 18 3.88 -2.50 -8.07
N ASN A 19 3.77 -2.93 -6.81
CA ASN A 19 2.60 -3.66 -6.32
C ASN A 19 1.33 -2.80 -6.38
N ILE A 20 1.43 -1.52 -6.01
CA ILE A 20 0.32 -0.57 -6.12
C ILE A 20 -0.09 -0.40 -7.58
N ALA A 21 0.88 -0.23 -8.49
CA ALA A 21 0.63 -0.09 -9.91
C ALA A 21 -0.12 -1.29 -10.49
N GLU A 22 0.25 -2.51 -10.10
CA GLU A 22 -0.43 -3.74 -10.47
C GLU A 22 -1.89 -3.75 -9.97
N VAL A 23 -2.11 -3.44 -8.70
CA VAL A 23 -3.45 -3.44 -8.08
C VAL A 23 -4.39 -2.41 -8.70
N ILE A 24 -3.89 -1.21 -9.00
CA ILE A 24 -4.73 -0.11 -9.52
C ILE A 24 -4.74 -0.05 -11.06
N GLY A 25 -4.06 -0.98 -11.73
CA GLY A 25 -4.03 -1.06 -13.20
C GLY A 25 -3.32 0.13 -13.86
N THR A 26 -2.20 0.59 -13.29
CA THR A 26 -1.40 1.69 -13.86
C THR A 26 0.08 1.33 -13.97
N THR A 27 0.90 2.26 -14.45
CA THR A 27 2.36 2.05 -14.53
C THR A 27 3.03 2.36 -13.20
N ARG A 28 4.16 1.71 -12.92
CA ARG A 28 4.99 2.02 -11.75
C ARG A 28 5.30 3.51 -11.64
N GLN A 29 5.68 4.18 -12.75
CA GLN A 29 5.99 5.62 -12.70
C GLN A 29 4.77 6.47 -12.33
N ASN A 30 3.57 6.11 -12.80
CA ASN A 30 2.34 6.82 -12.46
C ASN A 30 1.96 6.62 -11.00
N ALA A 31 2.06 5.39 -10.48
CA ALA A 31 1.87 5.10 -9.07
C ALA A 31 2.87 5.90 -8.20
N ASP A 32 4.14 5.92 -8.59
CA ASP A 32 5.20 6.66 -7.89
C ASP A 32 4.91 8.17 -7.85
N LYS A 33 4.47 8.73 -8.99
CA LYS A 33 4.09 10.15 -9.10
C LYS A 33 2.85 10.47 -8.27
N LEU A 34 1.90 9.55 -8.19
CA LEU A 34 0.66 9.71 -7.43
C LEU A 34 0.94 9.66 -5.92
N MET A 35 1.82 8.76 -5.48
CA MET A 35 2.30 8.70 -4.10
C MET A 35 3.12 9.94 -3.71
N LYS A 36 4.08 10.35 -4.55
CA LYS A 36 4.96 11.51 -4.31
C LYS A 36 4.22 12.85 -4.28
N ARG A 37 3.10 12.97 -5.02
CA ARG A 37 2.26 14.17 -5.02
C ARG A 37 1.48 14.39 -3.73
N GLY A 38 1.57 13.46 -2.77
CA GLY A 38 0.94 13.63 -1.47
C GLY A 38 -0.58 13.66 -1.54
N ASN A 39 -1.18 12.97 -2.51
CA ASN A 39 -2.64 12.79 -2.54
C ASN A 39 -3.03 11.80 -1.43
N SER A 40 -3.01 12.30 -0.19
CA SER A 40 -3.29 11.56 1.03
C SER A 40 -4.66 10.91 1.03
N MET A 41 -5.62 11.48 0.29
CA MET A 41 -6.95 10.88 0.11
C MET A 41 -6.88 9.55 -0.64
N PHE A 42 -6.11 9.47 -1.72
CA PHE A 42 -5.96 8.22 -2.46
C PHE A 42 -5.31 7.13 -1.61
N ILE A 43 -4.24 7.47 -0.89
CA ILE A 43 -3.55 6.55 0.02
C ILE A 43 -4.52 6.06 1.11
N ARG A 44 -5.27 6.96 1.75
CA ARG A 44 -6.27 6.61 2.76
C ARG A 44 -7.41 5.74 2.21
N SER A 45 -7.84 5.97 0.98
CA SER A 45 -8.84 5.13 0.32
C SER A 45 -8.32 3.70 0.10
N MET A 46 -7.05 3.55 -0.30
CA MET A 46 -6.42 2.23 -0.40
C MET A 46 -6.31 1.53 0.95
N ASP A 47 -5.87 2.24 1.99
CA ASP A 47 -5.78 1.70 3.35
C ASP A 47 -7.15 1.25 3.86
N TYR A 48 -8.18 2.07 3.62
CA TYR A 48 -9.55 1.73 3.99
C TYR A 48 -10.03 0.46 3.28
N MET A 49 -9.81 0.32 1.97
CA MET A 49 -10.18 -0.90 1.23
C MET A 49 -9.47 -2.15 1.76
N ALA A 50 -8.17 -2.05 2.04
CA ALA A 50 -7.41 -3.15 2.63
C ALA A 50 -7.97 -3.56 4.01
N LEU A 51 -8.30 -2.57 4.85
CA LEU A 51 -8.91 -2.82 6.16
C LEU A 51 -10.29 -3.49 6.04
N GLN A 52 -11.12 -3.05 5.10
CA GLN A 52 -12.44 -3.67 4.87
C GLN A 52 -12.29 -5.12 4.37
N TYR A 53 -11.34 -5.39 3.49
CA TYR A 53 -11.04 -6.75 3.03
C TYR A 53 -10.62 -7.65 4.20
N ILE A 54 -9.69 -7.19 5.04
CA ILE A 54 -9.24 -7.96 6.20
C ILE A 54 -10.40 -8.23 7.17
N LYS A 55 -11.22 -7.21 7.46
CA LYS A 55 -12.43 -7.37 8.28
C LYS A 55 -13.40 -8.38 7.68
N LYS A 56 -13.61 -8.37 6.36
CA LYS A 56 -14.51 -9.33 5.70
C LYS A 56 -13.98 -10.76 5.76
N MET A 57 -12.68 -10.95 5.57
CA MET A 57 -12.09 -12.29 5.41
C MET A 57 -11.61 -12.93 6.70
N TYR A 58 -11.25 -12.14 7.71
CA TYR A 58 -10.58 -12.63 8.92
C TYR A 58 -11.24 -12.21 10.23
N ARG A 59 -12.34 -11.45 10.19
CA ARG A 59 -13.14 -11.24 11.39
C ARG A 59 -13.88 -12.54 11.67
N ARG A 60 -13.38 -13.32 12.62
CA ARG A 60 -14.16 -14.37 13.29
C ARG A 60 -15.44 -13.72 13.83
N GLU A 61 -16.57 -14.34 13.54
CA GLU A 61 -17.83 -14.10 14.26
C GLU A 61 -17.63 -14.32 15.77
#